data_AF-A0A2E5BT38-F1
#
_entry.id   AF-A0A2E5BT38-F1
#
_cell.length_a   1.000
_cell.length_b   1.000
_cell.length_c   1.000
_cell.angle_alpha   90.00
_cell.angle_beta   90.00
_cell.angle_gamma   90.00
#
_symmetry.space_group_name_H-M   'P 1'
#
loop_
_entity.id
_entity.type
_entity.pdbx_description
1 polymer ?
#
loop_
_entity_poly.entity_id
_entity_poly.type
_entity_poly.pdbx_seq_one_letter_code
_entity_poly.pdbx_strand_id
1 'polypeptide(L)'
;MVSEFPVFKSHEYPISNTVKKYVCHSRKVLELAALYGWEPGARYTNLRDVRGVSQLGFLDINWKDYDFERHLAAAKAYRPEVTVAQDVVDRAELSKILDQAERLSEYANTVIVVPKDLRLAEYLTSLIPSRYRLGYSVPTRYGGTEIPISAFGQREIHLLGGRPDVQRDLANRLNVASLDTNRFTLDAGFGDYFDGEKFRPHPTGGYEVCLKASLENMNAIWQNYRHVAATMEKESE
;
A
#
# COMPACT_ATOMS: atom_id res chain seq x y z
N MET A 1 -7.91 -8.33 43.88
CA MET A 1 -8.14 -6.98 43.32
C MET A 1 -7.98 -7.14 41.82
N VAL A 2 -9.07 -7.46 41.13
CA VAL A 2 -9.07 -7.81 39.71
C VAL A 2 -9.34 -6.52 38.96
N SER A 3 -8.38 -6.04 38.17
CA SER A 3 -8.53 -4.81 37.39
C SER A 3 -9.55 -5.06 36.27
N GLU A 4 -10.66 -4.35 36.30
CA GLU A 4 -11.65 -4.33 35.23
C GLU A 4 -11.01 -3.73 33.96
N PHE A 5 -10.96 -4.52 32.90
CA PHE A 5 -10.68 -4.01 31.55
C PHE A 5 -11.89 -3.21 31.08
N PRO A 6 -11.70 -2.03 30.45
CA PRO A 6 -12.82 -1.27 29.92
C PRO A 6 -13.52 -2.05 28.80
N VAL A 7 -14.82 -2.28 28.97
CA VAL A 7 -15.72 -2.77 27.94
C VAL A 7 -15.94 -1.62 26.94
N PHE A 8 -15.30 -1.71 25.77
CA PHE A 8 -15.46 -0.73 24.70
C PHE A 8 -16.83 -0.89 24.04
N LYS A 9 -17.60 0.21 23.99
CA LYS A 9 -18.86 0.29 23.24
C LYS A 9 -18.58 0.07 21.75
N SER A 10 -19.22 -0.95 21.18
CA SER A 10 -19.22 -1.24 19.74
C SER A 10 -19.85 -0.08 18.97
N HIS A 11 -19.01 0.81 18.44
CA HIS A 11 -19.43 1.69 17.35
C HIS A 11 -19.40 0.85 16.07
N GLU A 12 -20.53 0.77 15.38
CA GLU A 12 -20.62 0.06 14.09
C GLU A 12 -19.84 0.85 13.04
N TYR A 13 -18.62 0.41 12.75
CA TYR A 13 -17.81 0.98 11.69
C TYR A 13 -18.25 0.45 10.32
N PRO A 14 -18.31 1.28 9.27
CA PRO A 14 -18.59 0.80 7.92
C PRO A 14 -17.48 -0.14 7.46
N ILE A 15 -17.84 -1.38 7.16
CA ILE A 15 -16.91 -2.37 6.60
C ILE A 15 -16.88 -2.18 5.09
N SER A 16 -15.70 -1.88 4.54
CA SER A 16 -15.48 -1.88 3.08
C SER A 16 -15.08 -3.29 2.61
N ASN A 17 -15.68 -3.74 1.51
CA ASN A 17 -15.65 -5.15 1.12
C ASN A 17 -14.38 -5.60 0.38
N THR A 18 -13.47 -4.70 -0.02
CA THR A 18 -12.31 -5.09 -0.85
C THR A 18 -11.06 -4.29 -0.56
N VAL A 19 -9.95 -4.99 -0.33
CA VAL A 19 -8.60 -4.42 -0.31
C VAL A 19 -8.20 -4.05 -1.72
N LYS A 20 -7.76 -2.80 -1.93
CA LYS A 20 -7.24 -2.37 -3.23
C LYS A 20 -5.84 -2.91 -3.46
N LYS A 21 -5.57 -3.36 -4.68
CA LYS A 21 -4.31 -4.00 -5.05
C LYS A 21 -3.74 -3.30 -6.27
N TYR A 22 -2.47 -2.93 -6.20
CA TYR A 22 -1.79 -2.19 -7.24
C TYR A 22 -0.56 -2.94 -7.75
N VAL A 23 -0.25 -2.74 -9.02
CA VAL A 23 0.98 -3.24 -9.64
C VAL A 23 1.67 -2.11 -10.40
N CYS A 24 2.97 -1.94 -10.18
CA CYS A 24 3.78 -0.87 -10.76
C CYS A 24 4.80 -1.44 -11.75
N HIS A 25 4.34 -1.93 -12.89
CA HIS A 25 5.18 -2.70 -13.82
C HIS A 25 4.93 -2.34 -15.30
N SER A 26 5.53 -3.10 -16.21
CA SER A 26 5.36 -3.00 -17.66
C SER A 26 3.90 -3.08 -18.09
N ARG A 27 3.56 -2.42 -19.21
CA ARG A 27 2.20 -2.37 -19.76
C ARG A 27 1.53 -3.74 -19.85
N LYS A 28 2.25 -4.76 -20.34
CA LYS A 28 1.75 -6.15 -20.43
C LYS A 28 1.29 -6.70 -19.06
N VAL A 29 2.06 -6.43 -18.01
CA VAL A 29 1.71 -6.89 -16.66
C VAL A 29 0.52 -6.10 -16.11
N LEU A 30 0.46 -4.79 -16.36
CA LEU A 30 -0.68 -3.96 -15.94
C LEU A 30 -1.98 -4.45 -16.59
N GLU A 31 -1.97 -4.67 -17.90
CA GLU A 31 -3.12 -5.17 -18.66
C GLU A 31 -3.57 -6.55 -18.17
N LEU A 32 -2.61 -7.45 -17.91
CA LEU A 32 -2.93 -8.77 -17.36
C LEU A 32 -3.52 -8.68 -15.95
N ALA A 33 -2.91 -7.91 -15.05
CA ALA A 33 -3.35 -7.79 -13.66
C ALA A 33 -4.73 -7.12 -13.55
N ALA A 34 -5.05 -6.20 -14.46
CA ALA A 34 -6.38 -5.59 -14.56
C ALA A 34 -7.50 -6.63 -14.79
N LEU A 35 -7.23 -7.71 -15.55
CA LEU A 35 -8.18 -8.83 -15.72
C LEU A 35 -8.49 -9.55 -14.40
N TYR A 36 -7.61 -9.42 -13.41
CA TYR A 36 -7.75 -9.97 -12.07
C TYR A 36 -8.15 -8.92 -11.03
N GLY A 37 -8.60 -7.74 -11.46
CA GLY A 37 -9.08 -6.67 -10.58
C GLY A 37 -7.98 -5.90 -9.84
N TRP A 38 -6.74 -5.95 -10.33
CA TRP A 38 -5.66 -5.10 -9.83
C TRP A 38 -5.64 -3.78 -10.60
N GLU A 39 -5.43 -2.68 -9.90
CA GLU A 39 -5.36 -1.36 -10.50
C GLU A 39 -3.94 -1.03 -10.99
N PRO A 40 -3.80 -0.32 -12.12
CA PRO A 40 -2.50 0.04 -12.65
C PRO A 40 -1.83 1.07 -11.74
N GLY A 41 -0.56 0.85 -11.47
CA GLY A 41 0.31 1.79 -10.79
C GLY A 41 1.56 2.10 -11.60
N ALA A 42 2.27 3.16 -11.20
CA ALA A 42 3.56 3.53 -11.75
C ALA A 42 4.40 4.24 -10.70
N ARG A 43 5.72 4.14 -10.84
CA ARG A 43 6.63 5.08 -10.19
C ARG A 43 6.63 6.39 -10.97
N TYR A 44 6.67 7.55 -10.32
CA TYR A 44 6.67 8.84 -11.01
C TYR A 44 7.84 9.05 -12.00
N THR A 45 8.92 8.28 -11.86
CA THR A 45 10.05 8.29 -12.80
C THR A 45 9.86 7.37 -14.01
N ASN A 46 8.86 6.49 -14.02
CA ASN A 46 8.51 5.64 -15.15
C ASN A 46 6.99 5.64 -15.41
N LEU A 47 6.54 6.65 -16.15
CA LEU A 47 5.12 6.82 -16.52
C LEU A 47 4.79 6.28 -17.91
N ARG A 48 5.77 5.71 -18.63
CA ARG A 48 5.60 5.24 -20.02
C ARG A 48 4.54 4.14 -20.11
N ASP A 49 4.57 3.21 -19.16
CA ASP A 49 3.74 2.01 -19.17
C ASP A 49 2.26 2.30 -18.82
N VAL A 50 1.99 3.45 -18.19
CA VAL A 50 0.63 3.92 -17.84
C VAL A 50 0.08 4.98 -18.81
N ARG A 51 0.79 5.28 -19.91
CA ARG A 51 0.29 6.21 -20.92
C ARG A 51 -1.01 5.69 -21.54
N GLY A 52 -2.08 6.48 -21.45
CA GLY A 52 -3.40 6.16 -22.01
C GLY A 52 -4.27 5.32 -21.07
N VAL A 53 -3.82 5.03 -19.85
CA VAL A 53 -4.69 4.54 -18.78
C VAL A 53 -5.65 5.67 -18.39
N SER A 54 -6.95 5.39 -18.32
CA SER A 54 -7.99 6.39 -18.03
C SER A 54 -7.88 6.97 -16.62
N GLN A 55 -7.48 6.15 -15.66
CA GLN A 55 -7.27 6.53 -14.27
C GLN A 55 -6.13 5.71 -13.68
N LEU A 56 -5.12 6.38 -13.12
CA LEU A 56 -4.02 5.73 -12.44
C LEU A 56 -4.46 5.34 -11.02
N GLY A 57 -4.33 4.07 -10.65
CA GLY A 57 -4.69 3.64 -9.29
C GLY A 57 -3.65 4.07 -8.27
N PHE A 58 -2.36 3.90 -8.59
CA PHE A 58 -1.28 4.16 -7.65
C PHE A 58 -0.07 4.87 -8.27
N LEU A 59 0.40 5.93 -7.62
CA LEU A 59 1.63 6.64 -7.98
C LEU A 59 2.67 6.51 -6.88
N ASP A 60 3.68 5.69 -7.14
CA ASP A 60 4.78 5.34 -6.24
C ASP A 60 5.97 6.32 -6.37
N ILE A 61 6.80 6.35 -5.33
CA ILE A 61 8.00 7.19 -5.24
C ILE A 61 9.27 6.46 -5.70
N ASN A 62 10.28 7.24 -6.03
CA ASN A 62 11.65 6.77 -6.15
C ASN A 62 12.38 7.00 -4.81
N TRP A 63 12.18 6.13 -3.83
CA TRP A 63 12.69 6.36 -2.47
C TRP A 63 14.20 6.61 -2.38
N LYS A 64 15.00 6.07 -3.32
CA LYS A 64 16.47 6.26 -3.35
C LYS A 64 16.90 7.66 -3.80
N ASP A 65 16.11 8.29 -4.65
CA ASP A 65 16.41 9.56 -5.29
C ASP A 65 15.09 10.28 -5.52
N TYR A 66 14.52 10.72 -4.38
CA TYR A 66 13.20 11.33 -4.33
C TYR A 66 13.26 12.80 -4.74
N ASP A 67 12.38 13.18 -5.64
CA ASP A 67 12.21 14.54 -6.14
C ASP A 67 10.73 14.89 -6.04
N PHE A 68 10.42 15.76 -5.07
CA PHE A 68 9.06 16.14 -4.76
C PHE A 68 8.37 16.88 -5.91
N GLU A 69 9.07 17.81 -6.58
CA GLU A 69 8.45 18.61 -7.64
C GLU A 69 8.14 17.77 -8.87
N ARG A 70 9.02 16.82 -9.21
CA ARG A 70 8.74 15.83 -10.27
C ARG A 70 7.58 14.90 -9.89
N HIS A 71 7.52 14.49 -8.62
CA HIS A 71 6.44 13.65 -8.14
C HIS A 71 5.09 14.39 -8.19
N LEU A 72 5.05 15.64 -7.71
CA LEU A 72 3.86 16.48 -7.75
C LEU A 72 3.40 16.76 -9.18
N ALA A 73 4.33 17.02 -10.11
CA ALA A 73 4.01 17.17 -11.53
C ALA A 73 3.36 15.91 -12.11
N ALA A 74 3.84 14.72 -11.73
CA ALA A 74 3.23 13.46 -12.13
C ALA A 74 1.84 13.27 -11.50
N ALA A 75 1.67 13.57 -10.21
CA ALA A 75 0.37 13.52 -9.53
C ALA A 75 -0.65 14.44 -10.21
N LYS A 76 -0.25 15.68 -10.55
CA LYS A 76 -1.10 16.63 -11.27
C LYS A 76 -1.52 16.14 -12.66
N ALA A 77 -0.60 15.50 -13.38
CA ALA A 77 -0.85 15.03 -14.74
C ALA A 77 -1.75 13.79 -14.78
N TYR A 78 -1.59 12.87 -13.82
CA TYR A 78 -2.27 11.56 -13.84
C TYR A 78 -3.43 11.44 -12.86
N ARG A 79 -3.55 12.37 -11.91
CA ARG A 79 -4.55 12.39 -10.83
C ARG A 79 -4.80 11.00 -10.23
N PRO A 80 -3.76 10.38 -9.64
CA PRO A 80 -3.86 9.01 -9.18
C PRO A 80 -4.90 8.88 -8.07
N GLU A 81 -5.53 7.72 -7.92
CA GLU A 81 -6.38 7.49 -6.75
C GLU A 81 -5.56 7.55 -5.46
N VAL A 82 -4.42 6.87 -5.46
CA VAL A 82 -3.52 6.79 -4.30
C VAL A 82 -2.12 7.22 -4.69
N THR A 83 -1.47 8.00 -3.84
CA THR A 83 -0.05 8.34 -3.97
C THR A 83 0.66 8.29 -2.63
N VAL A 84 1.98 8.45 -2.62
CA VAL A 84 2.82 8.34 -1.42
C VAL A 84 3.63 9.61 -1.23
N ALA A 85 3.56 10.20 -0.05
CA ALA A 85 4.49 11.27 0.34
C ALA A 85 5.91 10.72 0.52
N GLN A 86 6.89 11.60 0.74
CA GLN A 86 8.24 11.16 1.09
C GLN A 86 8.24 10.30 2.37
N ASP A 87 9.10 9.27 2.41
CA ASP A 87 9.31 8.46 3.63
C ASP A 87 9.81 9.34 4.79
N VAL A 88 9.20 9.20 5.97
CA VAL A 88 9.59 9.91 7.19
C VAL A 88 10.72 9.15 7.89
N VAL A 89 11.92 9.24 7.33
CA VAL A 89 13.17 8.65 7.87
C VAL A 89 13.72 9.40 9.08
N ASP A 90 13.41 10.69 9.19
CA ASP A 90 13.71 11.52 10.35
C ASP A 90 12.45 12.27 10.78
N ARG A 91 12.02 12.08 12.03
CA ARG A 91 10.90 12.78 12.65
C ARG A 91 11.03 14.30 12.54
N ALA A 92 12.24 14.86 12.51
CA ALA A 92 12.42 16.31 12.38
C ALA A 92 11.86 16.86 11.05
N GLU A 93 11.86 16.05 9.99
CA GLU A 93 11.34 16.42 8.68
C GLU A 93 9.81 16.24 8.54
N LEU A 94 9.14 15.71 9.57
CA LEU A 94 7.72 15.34 9.49
C LEU A 94 6.83 16.51 9.03
N SER A 95 7.04 17.71 9.57
CA SER A 95 6.21 18.88 9.20
C SER A 95 6.30 19.16 7.70
N LYS A 96 7.50 19.19 7.15
CA LYS A 96 7.75 19.42 5.72
C LYS A 96 7.14 18.31 4.86
N ILE A 97 7.22 17.05 5.31
CA ILE A 97 6.63 15.92 4.60
C ILE A 97 5.10 15.98 4.63
N LEU A 98 4.50 16.47 5.72
CA LEU A 98 3.05 16.70 5.79
C LEU A 98 2.63 17.86 4.87
N ASP A 99 3.43 18.91 4.73
CA ASP A 99 3.18 19.97 3.74
C ASP A 99 3.22 19.43 2.30
N GLN A 100 4.15 18.51 2.02
CA GLN A 100 4.19 17.79 0.74
C GLN A 100 2.96 16.90 0.54
N ALA A 101 2.52 16.20 1.59
CA ALA A 101 1.34 15.34 1.55
C ALA A 101 0.07 16.17 1.28
N GLU A 102 -0.04 17.36 1.84
CA GLU A 102 -1.15 18.28 1.60
C GLU A 102 -1.19 18.71 0.13
N ARG A 103 -0.05 19.14 -0.44
CA ARG A 103 0.06 19.49 -1.86
C ARG A 103 -0.29 18.32 -2.79
N LEU A 104 0.06 17.08 -2.41
CA LEU A 104 -0.31 15.88 -3.17
C LEU A 104 -1.82 15.58 -3.09
N SER A 105 -2.46 15.91 -1.96
CA SER A 105 -3.90 15.66 -1.75
C SER A 105 -4.80 16.48 -2.66
N GLU A 106 -4.31 17.59 -3.23
CA GLU A 106 -5.01 18.33 -4.29
C GLU A 106 -5.22 17.51 -5.58
N TYR A 107 -4.40 16.48 -5.80
CA TYR A 107 -4.35 15.71 -7.04
C TYR A 107 -4.61 14.21 -6.84
N ALA A 108 -4.73 13.73 -5.61
CA ALA A 108 -4.99 12.33 -5.30
C ALA A 108 -6.04 12.18 -4.20
N ASN A 109 -6.87 11.14 -4.30
CA ASN A 109 -7.93 10.89 -3.32
C ASN A 109 -7.37 10.42 -1.96
N THR A 110 -6.22 9.74 -1.98
CA THR A 110 -5.54 9.31 -0.76
C THR A 110 -4.04 9.51 -0.89
N VAL A 111 -3.46 10.14 0.12
CA VAL A 111 -2.00 10.22 0.28
C VAL A 111 -1.56 9.31 1.41
N ILE A 112 -0.56 8.49 1.12
CA ILE A 112 0.09 7.60 2.08
C ILE A 112 1.27 8.34 2.70
N VAL A 113 1.37 8.34 4.03
CA VAL A 113 2.57 8.78 4.75
C VAL A 113 3.27 7.56 5.31
N VAL A 114 4.55 7.39 5.01
CA VAL A 114 5.33 6.19 5.36
C VAL A 114 6.29 6.50 6.52
N PRO A 115 5.92 6.16 7.76
CA PRO A 115 6.81 6.37 8.90
C PRO A 115 7.94 5.33 8.92
N LYS A 116 9.18 5.81 9.07
CA LYS A 116 10.38 4.98 9.16
C LYS A 116 11.16 5.20 10.45
N ASP A 117 11.06 6.39 11.03
CA ASP A 117 11.72 6.73 12.30
C ASP A 117 11.04 6.07 13.51
N LEU A 118 11.78 5.24 14.24
CA LEU A 118 11.31 4.57 15.46
C LEU A 118 10.79 5.53 16.53
N ARG A 119 11.28 6.78 16.58
CA ARG A 119 10.83 7.81 17.52
C ARG A 119 9.39 8.25 17.28
N LEU A 120 8.78 7.85 16.17
CA LEU A 120 7.35 8.07 15.88
C LEU A 120 6.43 7.02 16.51
N ALA A 121 6.95 5.89 17.02
CA ALA A 121 6.13 4.78 17.49
C ALA A 121 5.05 5.17 18.51
N GLU A 122 5.35 6.11 19.42
CA GLU A 122 4.40 6.56 20.44
C GLU A 122 3.47 7.69 19.96
N TYR A 123 3.79 8.33 18.83
CA TYR A 123 3.15 9.57 18.38
C TYR A 123 2.54 9.48 16.98
N LEU A 124 2.54 8.27 16.39
CA LEU A 124 2.11 8.06 15.00
C LEU A 124 0.70 8.56 14.76
N THR A 125 -0.23 8.16 15.62
CA THR A 125 -1.65 8.47 15.49
C THR A 125 -1.98 9.90 15.87
N SER A 126 -1.13 10.59 16.65
CA SER A 126 -1.35 11.98 17.08
C SER A 126 -0.66 13.00 16.19
N LEU A 127 0.49 12.67 15.58
CA LEU A 127 1.24 13.60 14.72
C LEU A 127 0.89 13.50 13.24
N ILE A 128 0.42 12.35 12.76
CA ILE A 128 0.02 12.18 11.36
C ILE A 128 -1.52 12.24 11.28
N PRO A 129 -2.11 13.27 10.64
CA PRO A 129 -3.56 13.41 10.51
C PRO A 129 -4.24 12.13 9.99
N SER A 130 -5.45 11.84 10.51
CA SER A 130 -6.22 10.64 10.17
C SER A 130 -6.65 10.55 8.70
N ARG A 131 -6.77 11.70 8.02
CA ARG A 131 -7.04 11.79 6.58
C ARG A 131 -5.97 11.12 5.71
N TYR A 132 -4.75 10.97 6.23
CA TYR A 132 -3.69 10.25 5.54
C TYR A 132 -3.72 8.76 5.87
N ARG A 133 -3.50 7.93 4.86
CA ARG A 133 -3.28 6.49 5.06
C ARG A 133 -1.85 6.27 5.54
N LEU A 134 -1.61 5.31 6.44
CA LEU A 134 -0.24 4.98 6.85
C LEU A 134 0.36 3.92 5.94
N GLY A 135 1.61 4.12 5.54
CA GLY A 135 2.38 3.13 4.79
C GLY A 135 3.12 2.18 5.73
N TYR A 136 3.07 0.89 5.46
CA TYR A 136 3.86 -0.11 6.15
C TYR A 136 4.69 -0.88 5.13
N SER A 137 6.02 -0.71 5.15
CA SER A 137 6.88 -1.49 4.24
C SER A 137 7.04 -2.89 4.77
N VAL A 138 6.56 -3.83 3.98
CA VAL A 138 6.58 -5.25 4.28
C VAL A 138 8.04 -5.70 4.40
N PRO A 139 8.43 -6.41 5.48
CA PRO A 139 9.82 -6.80 5.68
C PRO A 139 10.38 -7.63 4.52
N THR A 140 11.54 -7.22 4.04
CA THR A 140 12.34 -7.94 3.05
C THR A 140 13.81 -7.94 3.49
N ARG A 141 14.66 -8.68 2.77
CA ARG A 141 16.12 -8.61 2.96
C ARG A 141 16.74 -7.23 2.69
N TYR A 142 16.01 -6.31 2.07
CA TYR A 142 16.49 -4.98 1.69
C TYR A 142 15.99 -3.86 2.61
N GLY A 143 15.10 -4.19 3.56
CA GLY A 143 14.48 -3.24 4.46
C GLY A 143 13.04 -3.58 4.79
N GLY A 144 12.47 -2.82 5.71
CA GLY A 144 11.09 -2.92 6.20
C GLY A 144 10.78 -1.77 7.14
N THR A 145 9.54 -1.68 7.60
CA THR A 145 9.20 -0.77 8.70
C THR A 145 9.62 -1.41 10.03
N GLU A 146 10.47 -0.71 10.79
CA GLU A 146 10.95 -1.17 12.10
C GLU A 146 10.01 -0.77 13.25
N ILE A 147 9.12 0.21 13.01
CA ILE A 147 8.14 0.65 14.00
C ILE A 147 7.23 -0.53 14.37
N PRO A 148 7.01 -0.79 15.67
CA PRO A 148 6.14 -1.87 16.12
C PRO A 148 4.74 -1.78 15.53
N ILE A 149 4.18 -2.92 15.10
CA ILE A 149 2.83 -3.00 14.50
C ILE A 149 1.75 -2.37 15.41
N SER A 150 1.89 -2.51 16.74
CA SER A 150 0.96 -1.94 17.70
C SER A 150 0.84 -0.42 17.63
N ALA A 151 1.89 0.28 17.17
CA ALA A 151 1.90 1.74 17.03
C ALA A 151 0.92 2.25 15.95
N PHE A 152 0.51 1.40 15.01
CA PHE A 152 -0.38 1.77 13.92
C PHE A 152 -1.87 1.77 14.33
N GLY A 153 -2.21 1.13 15.46
CA GLY A 153 -3.58 1.08 15.97
C GLY A 153 -4.59 0.59 14.92
N GLN A 154 -5.69 1.32 14.76
CA GLN A 154 -6.75 1.01 13.78
C GLN A 154 -6.63 1.82 12.48
N ARG A 155 -5.51 2.53 12.26
CA ARG A 155 -5.30 3.35 11.07
C ARG A 155 -5.37 2.48 9.81
N GLU A 156 -5.97 3.02 8.76
CA GLU A 156 -5.89 2.37 7.45
C GLU A 156 -4.44 2.27 7.00
N ILE A 157 -4.07 1.08 6.53
CA ILE A 157 -2.72 0.75 6.11
C ILE A 157 -2.67 0.49 4.60
N HIS A 158 -1.62 1.01 3.98
CA HIS A 158 -1.12 0.52 2.70
C HIS A 158 0.13 -0.33 2.92
N LEU A 159 0.12 -1.58 2.47
CA LEU A 159 1.29 -2.44 2.51
C LEU A 159 2.18 -2.18 1.29
N LEU A 160 3.39 -1.68 1.53
CA LEU A 160 4.34 -1.32 0.48
C LEU A 160 5.21 -2.52 0.10
N GLY A 161 5.03 -3.02 -1.13
CA GLY A 161 5.80 -4.11 -1.71
C GLY A 161 5.80 -5.41 -0.88
N GLY A 162 6.86 -6.21 -1.02
CA GLY A 162 7.05 -7.45 -0.28
C GLY A 162 6.35 -8.67 -0.88
N ARG A 163 6.40 -9.79 -0.16
CA ARG A 163 5.84 -11.06 -0.60
C ARG A 163 4.35 -11.19 -0.24
N PRO A 164 3.53 -11.86 -1.07
CA PRO A 164 2.08 -11.94 -0.83
C PRO A 164 1.69 -12.66 0.47
N ASP A 165 2.41 -13.73 0.84
CA ASP A 165 2.21 -14.47 2.09
C ASP A 165 2.49 -13.60 3.32
N VAL A 166 3.57 -12.82 3.28
CA VAL A 166 3.92 -11.89 4.37
C VAL A 166 2.93 -10.73 4.46
N GLN A 167 2.49 -10.19 3.32
CA GLN A 167 1.44 -9.17 3.29
C GLN A 167 0.15 -9.67 3.95
N ARG A 168 -0.24 -10.92 3.66
CA ARG A 168 -1.45 -11.50 4.24
C ARG A 168 -1.30 -11.78 5.73
N ASP A 169 -0.14 -12.25 6.20
CA ASP A 169 0.12 -12.42 7.63
C ASP A 169 0.01 -11.09 8.39
N LEU A 170 0.59 -10.01 7.84
CA LEU A 170 0.53 -8.69 8.44
C LEU A 170 -0.91 -8.19 8.62
N ALA A 171 -1.80 -8.53 7.69
CA ALA A 171 -3.21 -8.17 7.75
C ALA A 171 -3.99 -8.85 8.89
N ASN A 172 -3.41 -9.84 9.59
CA ASN A 172 -3.98 -10.35 10.84
C ASN A 172 -3.82 -9.37 12.01
N ARG A 173 -2.94 -8.37 11.87
CA ARG A 173 -2.55 -7.44 12.93
C ARG A 173 -2.66 -5.96 12.52
N LEU A 174 -2.87 -5.69 11.23
CA LEU A 174 -2.99 -4.36 10.64
C LEU A 174 -4.33 -4.22 9.91
N ASN A 175 -4.91 -3.02 9.94
CA ASN A 175 -6.12 -2.67 9.21
C ASN A 175 -5.77 -2.29 7.75
N VAL A 176 -5.56 -3.29 6.89
CA VAL A 176 -5.02 -3.11 5.54
C VAL A 176 -6.12 -2.70 4.56
N ALA A 177 -6.10 -1.44 4.13
CA ALA A 177 -7.02 -0.92 3.13
C ALA A 177 -6.51 -1.17 1.69
N SER A 178 -5.19 -1.23 1.51
CA SER A 178 -4.58 -1.43 0.19
C SER A 178 -3.17 -2.02 0.24
N LEU A 179 -2.67 -2.49 -0.91
CA LEU A 179 -1.31 -3.00 -1.07
C LEU A 179 -0.80 -2.84 -2.50
N ASP A 180 0.51 -2.80 -2.65
CA ASP A 180 1.19 -2.97 -3.94
C ASP A 180 2.20 -4.12 -3.87
N THR A 181 2.44 -4.81 -4.98
CA THR A 181 3.62 -5.67 -5.10
C THR A 181 3.95 -5.97 -6.55
N ASN A 182 5.24 -5.98 -6.86
CA ASN A 182 5.78 -6.48 -8.12
C ASN A 182 6.47 -7.84 -7.95
N ARG A 183 6.46 -8.43 -6.74
CA ARG A 183 7.28 -9.61 -6.45
C ARG A 183 6.98 -10.79 -7.38
N PHE A 184 5.70 -11.03 -7.67
CA PHE A 184 5.27 -12.11 -8.56
C PHE A 184 5.82 -12.00 -9.98
N THR A 185 6.17 -10.79 -10.46
CA THR A 185 6.76 -10.63 -11.80
C THR A 185 8.22 -11.07 -11.83
N LEU A 186 8.94 -10.91 -10.72
CA LEU A 186 10.31 -11.38 -10.58
C LEU A 186 10.36 -12.91 -10.54
N ASP A 187 9.54 -13.54 -9.70
CA ASP A 187 9.50 -15.01 -9.57
C ASP A 187 9.01 -15.67 -10.86
N ALA A 188 8.01 -15.10 -11.55
CA ALA A 188 7.58 -15.58 -12.86
C ALA A 188 8.70 -15.58 -13.90
N GLY A 189 9.67 -14.66 -13.79
CA GLY A 189 10.87 -14.63 -14.63
C GLY A 189 11.76 -15.86 -14.48
N PHE A 190 11.66 -16.57 -13.36
CA PHE A 190 12.34 -17.84 -13.10
C PHE A 190 11.45 -19.08 -13.33
N GLY A 191 10.21 -18.88 -13.82
CA GLY A 191 9.24 -19.96 -13.97
C GLY A 191 8.53 -20.35 -12.67
N ASP A 192 8.64 -19.52 -11.63
CA ASP A 192 7.96 -19.72 -10.36
C ASP A 192 6.66 -18.93 -10.29
N TYR A 193 5.68 -19.46 -9.57
CA TYR A 193 4.41 -18.79 -9.28
C TYR A 193 4.10 -18.82 -7.79
N PHE A 194 3.32 -17.85 -7.32
CA PHE A 194 2.77 -17.88 -5.97
C PHE A 194 1.61 -18.88 -5.92
N ASP A 195 1.70 -19.89 -5.07
CA ASP A 195 0.71 -20.97 -5.01
C ASP A 195 -0.37 -20.77 -3.93
N GLY A 196 -0.35 -19.63 -3.25
CA GLY A 196 -1.20 -19.36 -2.09
C GLY A 196 -0.43 -19.32 -0.77
N GLU A 197 0.76 -19.94 -0.73
CA GLU A 197 1.61 -19.98 0.46
C GLU A 197 3.01 -19.45 0.18
N LYS A 198 3.60 -19.82 -0.96
CA LYS A 198 4.97 -19.42 -1.33
C LYS A 198 5.17 -19.45 -2.84
N PHE A 199 6.29 -18.90 -3.27
CA PHE A 199 6.76 -19.07 -4.64
C PHE A 199 7.37 -20.46 -4.83
N ARG A 200 7.01 -21.12 -5.92
CA ARG A 200 7.54 -22.43 -6.33
C ARG A 200 7.46 -22.62 -7.85
N PRO A 201 8.22 -23.56 -8.44
CA PRO A 201 8.16 -23.83 -9.87
C PRO A 201 6.74 -24.18 -10.34
N HIS A 202 6.31 -23.55 -11.43
CA HIS A 202 5.03 -23.87 -12.06
C HIS A 202 5.15 -25.19 -12.87
N PRO A 203 4.20 -26.14 -12.78
CA PRO A 203 4.29 -27.45 -13.44
C PRO A 203 4.54 -27.39 -14.96
N THR A 204 3.98 -26.37 -15.61
CA THR A 204 4.13 -26.13 -17.06
C THR A 204 5.19 -25.07 -17.38
N GLY A 205 5.57 -24.25 -16.40
CA GLY A 205 6.38 -23.05 -16.62
C GLY A 205 5.72 -21.99 -17.53
N GLY A 206 6.53 -21.04 -17.99
CA GLY A 206 6.10 -19.94 -18.87
C GLY A 206 5.72 -18.68 -18.10
N TYR A 207 6.31 -17.55 -18.49
CA TYR A 207 6.17 -16.27 -17.78
C TYR A 207 4.71 -15.88 -17.54
N GLU A 208 3.90 -15.86 -18.60
CA GLU A 208 2.50 -15.44 -18.51
C GLU A 208 1.62 -16.42 -17.71
N VAL A 209 1.91 -17.72 -17.79
CA VAL A 209 1.22 -18.75 -17.00
C VAL A 209 1.50 -18.54 -15.51
N CYS A 210 2.76 -18.28 -15.16
CA CYS A 210 3.17 -18.02 -13.78
C CYS A 210 2.54 -16.73 -13.22
N LEU A 211 2.44 -15.67 -14.05
CA LEU A 211 1.75 -14.44 -13.67
C LEU A 211 0.27 -14.67 -13.36
N LYS A 212 -0.45 -15.37 -14.25
CA LYS A 212 -1.88 -15.69 -14.08
C LYS A 212 -2.13 -16.49 -12.81
N ALA A 213 -1.39 -17.59 -12.63
CA ALA A 213 -1.51 -18.44 -11.45
C ALA A 213 -1.19 -17.67 -10.15
N SER A 214 -0.19 -16.78 -10.18
CA SER A 214 0.14 -15.93 -9.03
C SER A 214 -0.99 -14.97 -8.70
N LEU A 215 -1.55 -14.26 -9.68
CA LEU A 215 -2.64 -13.30 -9.49
C LEU A 215 -3.90 -13.98 -8.92
N GLU A 216 -4.22 -15.18 -9.40
CA GLU A 216 -5.34 -16.00 -8.90
C GLU A 216 -5.16 -16.34 -7.42
N ASN A 217 -4.02 -16.91 -7.06
CA ASN A 217 -3.75 -17.33 -5.69
C ASN A 217 -3.58 -16.14 -4.73
N MET A 218 -2.98 -15.05 -5.21
CA MET A 218 -2.93 -13.80 -4.45
C MET A 218 -4.34 -13.26 -4.21
N ASN A 219 -5.25 -13.32 -5.19
CA ASN A 219 -6.63 -12.92 -4.94
C ASN A 219 -7.34 -13.83 -3.94
N ALA A 220 -7.13 -15.14 -4.03
CA ALA A 220 -7.74 -16.13 -3.14
C ALA A 220 -7.42 -15.86 -1.67
N ILE A 221 -6.16 -15.58 -1.32
CA ILE A 221 -5.77 -15.33 0.08
C ILE A 221 -6.42 -14.06 0.68
N TRP A 222 -6.88 -13.13 -0.16
CA TRP A 222 -7.55 -11.88 0.26
C TRP A 222 -9.08 -11.93 0.18
N GLN A 223 -9.69 -12.96 -0.41
CA GLN A 223 -11.12 -13.02 -0.74
C GLN A 223 -12.04 -12.77 0.48
N ASN A 224 -11.66 -13.32 1.64
CA ASN A 224 -12.43 -13.26 2.88
C ASN A 224 -11.95 -12.16 3.83
N TYR A 225 -10.91 -11.41 3.46
CA TYR A 225 -10.43 -10.33 4.29
C TYR A 225 -11.31 -9.10 4.15
N ARG A 226 -11.52 -8.41 5.27
CA ARG A 226 -12.29 -7.18 5.36
C ARG A 226 -11.50 -6.21 6.23
N HIS A 227 -11.49 -4.94 5.83
CA HIS A 227 -10.86 -3.86 6.58
C HIS A 227 -11.93 -2.93 7.13
N VAL A 228 -11.60 -2.26 8.22
CA VAL A 228 -12.45 -1.26 8.85
C VAL A 228 -12.18 0.07 8.14
N ALA A 229 -13.18 0.64 7.47
CA ALA A 229 -12.99 1.92 6.79
C ALA A 229 -12.90 3.05 7.83
N ALA A 230 -12.07 4.07 7.54
CA ALA A 230 -12.04 5.27 8.37
C ALA A 230 -13.42 5.96 8.34
N THR A 231 -14.03 6.18 9.50
CA THR A 231 -15.17 7.09 9.62
C THR A 231 -14.68 8.52 9.40
N MET A 232 -15.28 9.22 8.44
CA MET A 232 -15.16 10.67 8.38
C MET A 232 -15.79 11.24 9.65
N GLU A 233 -14.96 11.60 10.63
CA GLU A 233 -15.40 12.54 11.66
C GLU A 233 -15.73 13.82 10.91
N LYS A 234 -17.03 14.11 10.76
CA LYS A 234 -17.46 15.44 10.36
C LYS A 234 -16.93 16.37 11.43
N GLU A 235 -15.92 17.17 11.10
CA GLU A 235 -15.60 18.36 11.87
C GLU A 235 -16.87 19.21 11.89
N SER A 236 -17.55 19.20 13.04
CA SER A 236 -18.63 20.14 13.31
C SER A 236 -18.02 21.52 13.40
N GLU A 237 -18.35 22.37 12.42
CA GLU A 237 -18.13 23.82 12.45
C GLU A 237 -18.64 24.48 13.74
#